data_AF-A0A139PGL4-F1
#
_entry.id   AF-A0A139PGL4-F1
#
_cell.length_a   1.000
_cell.length_b   1.000
_cell.length_c   1.000
_cell.angle_alpha   90.00
_cell.angle_beta   90.00
_cell.angle_gamma   90.00
#
_symmetry.space_group_name_H-M   'P 1'
#
loop_
_entity.id
_entity.type
_entity.pdbx_description
1 polymer ?
#
loop_
_entity_poly.entity_id
_entity_poly.type
_entity_poly.pdbx_seq_one_letter_code
_entity_poly.pdbx_strand_id
1 'polypeptide(L)'
;MVGSDYVVVSPDHGGVTRARKLAEFLKTPIAIIDKRRSVDKMNTSEVMNIIGNVEGKTCILIDDMIDTAGTICHAADALAEAGAVEVYASCTHPVLSGPAMDNIQKSAIKKLVVLDTIFLPEDRLIDKIEQISIAKLLAEAIIRIHEKRPLSPLFEIGNAKKS
;
A
#
# COMPACT_ATOMS: atom_id res chain seq x y z
N MET A 1 1.56 10.36 -9.16
CA MET A 1 1.38 10.86 -7.79
C MET A 1 2.74 11.37 -7.30
N VAL A 2 3.01 12.68 -7.32
CA VAL A 2 4.30 13.30 -6.92
C VAL A 2 4.03 14.68 -6.33
N GLY A 3 4.77 15.10 -5.30
CA GLY A 3 4.69 16.45 -4.73
C GLY A 3 3.82 16.59 -3.48
N SER A 4 3.68 17.82 -2.98
CA SER A 4 3.13 18.11 -1.63
C SER A 4 1.64 17.82 -1.44
N ASP A 5 0.90 17.65 -2.54
CA ASP A 5 -0.55 17.35 -2.54
C ASP A 5 -0.82 15.86 -2.23
N TYR A 6 0.23 15.04 -2.21
CA TYR A 6 0.17 13.64 -1.84
C TYR A 6 0.83 13.43 -0.48
N VAL A 7 0.42 12.38 0.21
CA VAL A 7 1.07 11.91 1.43
C VAL A 7 1.14 10.39 1.43
N VAL A 8 2.33 9.84 1.64
CA VAL A 8 2.49 8.39 1.79
C VAL A 8 2.22 8.02 3.23
N VAL A 9 1.38 7.03 3.46
CA VAL A 9 0.91 6.66 4.79
C VAL A 9 1.36 5.24 5.13
N SER A 10 1.99 5.09 6.29
CA SER A 10 2.23 3.78 6.89
C SER A 10 1.00 3.35 7.69
N PRO A 11 0.40 2.17 7.40
CA PRO A 11 -0.79 1.69 8.11
C PRO A 11 -0.52 1.29 9.57
N ASP A 12 0.75 1.11 9.94
CA ASP A 12 1.23 0.88 11.30
C ASP A 12 2.70 1.32 11.47
N HIS A 13 3.28 1.06 12.65
CA HIS A 13 4.69 1.37 12.94
C HIS A 13 5.70 0.47 12.21
N GLY A 14 5.34 -0.76 11.89
CA GLY A 14 6.21 -1.72 11.22
C GLY A 14 6.51 -1.33 9.76
N GLY A 15 5.54 -0.72 9.09
CA GLY A 15 5.65 -0.26 7.71
C GLY A 15 6.41 1.06 7.49
N VAL A 16 6.81 1.77 8.54
CA VAL A 16 7.27 3.19 8.43
C VAL A 16 8.49 3.34 7.52
N THR A 17 9.45 2.42 7.59
CA THR A 17 10.64 2.44 6.73
C THR A 17 10.26 2.29 5.26
N ARG A 18 9.24 1.48 4.95
CA ARG A 18 8.73 1.27 3.58
C ARG A 18 8.02 2.51 3.07
N ALA A 19 7.12 3.07 3.88
CA ALA A 19 6.43 4.32 3.59
C ALA A 19 7.42 5.46 3.34
N ARG A 20 8.48 5.56 4.15
CA ARG A 20 9.52 6.58 3.98
C ARG A 20 10.25 6.48 2.64
N LYS A 21 10.68 5.27 2.24
CA LYS A 21 11.34 5.06 0.95
C LYS A 21 10.45 5.47 -0.23
N LEU A 22 9.16 5.13 -0.16
CA LEU A 22 8.21 5.55 -1.20
C LEU A 22 8.00 7.07 -1.17
N ALA A 23 7.88 7.68 0.00
CA ALA A 23 7.71 9.12 0.15
C ALA A 23 8.90 9.91 -0.43
N GLU A 24 10.13 9.46 -0.17
CA GLU A 24 11.35 10.02 -0.75
C GLU A 24 11.35 9.92 -2.27
N PHE A 25 10.96 8.74 -2.80
CA PHE A 25 10.86 8.53 -4.24
C PHE A 25 9.81 9.45 -4.90
N LEU A 26 8.64 9.58 -4.29
CA LEU A 26 7.55 10.42 -4.81
C LEU A 26 7.70 11.90 -4.46
N LYS A 27 8.73 12.27 -3.69
CA LYS A 27 8.95 13.64 -3.18
C LYS A 27 7.73 14.17 -2.42
N THR A 28 7.17 13.35 -1.55
CA THR A 28 5.96 13.63 -0.77
C THR A 28 6.26 13.58 0.73
N PRO A 29 5.47 14.22 1.59
CA PRO A 29 5.48 13.95 3.02
C PRO A 29 5.06 12.51 3.35
N ILE A 30 5.31 12.13 4.60
CA ILE A 30 4.89 10.85 5.21
C ILE A 30 3.90 11.11 6.35
N ALA A 31 2.92 10.22 6.51
CA ALA A 31 2.11 10.09 7.72
C ALA A 31 2.11 8.65 8.23
N ILE A 32 1.75 8.47 9.51
CA ILE A 32 1.76 7.17 10.18
C ILE A 32 0.45 7.01 10.95
N ILE A 33 -0.17 5.84 10.83
CA ILE A 33 -1.28 5.44 11.69
C ILE A 33 -0.71 4.85 12.98
N ASP A 34 -0.97 5.50 14.11
CA ASP A 34 -0.65 5.01 15.45
C ASP A 34 -1.89 4.33 16.06
N LYS A 35 -1.92 3.00 15.98
CA LYS A 35 -2.93 2.17 16.63
C LYS A 35 -2.63 2.04 18.12
N ARG A 36 -3.44 2.68 18.97
CA ARG A 36 -3.39 2.43 20.41
C ARG A 36 -4.55 1.54 20.83
N ARG A 37 -4.23 0.41 21.47
CA ARG A 37 -5.23 -0.41 22.14
C ARG A 37 -5.61 0.26 23.46
N SER A 38 -6.87 0.69 23.57
CA SER A 38 -7.40 1.15 24.84
C SER A 38 -7.50 -0.05 25.79
N VAL A 39 -6.66 -0.07 26.83
CA VAL A 39 -6.64 -1.16 27.83
C VAL A 39 -7.95 -1.18 28.64
N ASP A 40 -8.65 -0.05 28.70
CA ASP A 40 -9.80 0.17 29.59
C ASP A 40 -11.18 -0.10 28.96
N LYS A 41 -11.26 -0.43 27.66
CA LYS A 41 -12.54 -0.71 27.00
C LYS A 41 -12.42 -1.94 26.12
N MET A 42 -12.66 -3.09 26.73
CA MET A 42 -12.65 -4.43 26.11
C MET A 42 -13.73 -4.62 25.01
N ASN A 43 -14.46 -3.58 24.61
CA ASN A 43 -15.58 -3.64 23.67
C ASN A 43 -15.82 -2.36 22.85
N THR A 44 -14.86 -1.42 22.76
CA THR A 44 -15.06 -0.20 21.94
C THR A 44 -13.83 0.08 21.07
N SER A 45 -14.07 0.08 19.76
CA SER A 45 -13.35 0.77 18.68
C SER A 45 -11.90 1.18 18.99
N GLU A 46 -10.94 0.53 18.32
CA GLU A 46 -9.53 0.96 18.29
C GLU A 46 -9.44 2.46 17.95
N VAL A 47 -8.80 3.26 18.80
CA VAL A 47 -8.55 4.68 18.49
C VAL A 47 -7.38 4.75 17.52
N MET A 48 -7.65 5.27 16.32
CA MET A 48 -6.66 5.48 15.25
C MET A 48 -6.16 6.91 15.32
N ASN A 49 -4.92 7.12 15.77
CA ASN A 49 -4.29 8.44 15.71
C ASN A 49 -3.49 8.56 14.41
N ILE A 50 -3.57 9.72 13.76
CA ILE A 50 -2.80 10.02 12.55
C ILE A 50 -1.65 10.96 12.93
N ILE A 51 -0.42 10.51 12.73
CA ILE A 51 0.79 11.32 12.90
C ILE A 51 1.20 11.84 11.52
N GLY A 52 1.00 13.14 11.28
CA GLY A 52 1.26 13.80 10.00
C GLY A 52 0.02 14.52 9.47
N ASN A 53 0.20 15.47 8.55
CA ASN A 53 -0.93 16.21 7.95
C ASN A 53 -1.43 15.51 6.67
N VAL A 54 -2.70 15.09 6.70
CA VAL A 54 -3.40 14.38 5.61
C VAL A 54 -4.58 15.18 5.04
N GLU A 55 -5.00 16.25 5.72
CA GLU A 55 -6.16 17.06 5.33
C GLU A 55 -5.91 17.74 3.98
N GLY A 56 -6.88 17.62 3.07
CA GLY A 56 -6.80 18.19 1.73
C GLY A 56 -5.81 17.49 0.79
N LYS A 57 -5.31 16.30 1.16
CA LYS A 57 -4.31 15.55 0.37
C LYS A 57 -4.82 14.22 -0.15
N THR A 58 -4.19 13.72 -1.21
CA THR A 58 -4.35 12.32 -1.64
C THR A 58 -3.40 11.43 -0.85
N CYS A 59 -3.97 10.47 -0.12
CA CYS A 59 -3.22 9.53 0.71
C CYS A 59 -2.87 8.26 -0.07
N ILE A 60 -1.65 7.77 0.12
CA ILE A 60 -1.15 6.53 -0.48
C ILE A 60 -0.71 5.59 0.65
N LEU A 61 -1.57 4.66 1.02
CA LEU A 61 -1.23 3.59 1.94
C LEU A 61 -0.33 2.57 1.24
N ILE A 62 0.75 2.16 1.90
CA ILE A 62 1.63 1.10 1.40
C ILE A 62 1.92 0.07 2.47
N ASP A 63 1.69 -1.20 2.13
CA ASP A 63 2.13 -2.35 2.91
C ASP A 63 2.89 -3.34 2.04
N ASP A 64 3.58 -4.33 2.62
CA ASP A 64 4.14 -5.43 1.82
C ASP A 64 3.08 -6.47 1.48
N MET A 65 2.16 -6.74 2.40
CA MET A 65 1.09 -7.71 2.18
C MET A 65 -0.23 -7.26 2.78
N ILE A 66 -1.33 -7.71 2.18
CA ILE A 66 -2.68 -7.48 2.71
C ILE A 66 -3.38 -8.83 2.82
N ASP A 67 -3.71 -9.22 4.05
CA ASP A 67 -4.39 -10.49 4.37
C ASP A 67 -5.90 -10.31 4.47
N THR A 68 -6.46 -10.07 5.66
CA THR A 68 -7.91 -9.88 5.85
C THR A 68 -8.40 -8.48 5.46
N ALA A 69 -7.50 -7.61 5.01
CA ALA A 69 -7.71 -6.19 4.69
C ALA A 69 -8.30 -5.30 5.82
N GLY A 70 -8.51 -5.80 7.04
CA GLY A 70 -9.08 -5.01 8.13
C GLY A 70 -8.24 -3.78 8.50
N THR A 71 -6.93 -3.97 8.68
CA THR A 71 -6.02 -2.87 9.04
C THR A 71 -5.96 -1.78 7.97
N ILE A 72 -5.77 -2.16 6.70
CA ILE A 72 -5.63 -1.19 5.60
C ILE A 72 -6.94 -0.45 5.33
N CYS A 73 -8.08 -1.12 5.48
CA CYS A 73 -9.40 -0.51 5.29
C CYS A 73 -9.74 0.48 6.42
N HIS A 74 -9.55 0.10 7.68
CA HIS A 74 -9.74 1.03 8.81
C HIS A 74 -8.80 2.24 8.73
N ALA A 75 -7.57 2.04 8.27
CA ALA A 75 -6.65 3.14 8.01
C ALA A 75 -7.18 4.07 6.91
N ALA A 76 -7.72 3.52 5.83
CA ALA A 76 -8.31 4.32 4.76
C ALA A 76 -9.52 5.13 5.21
N ASP A 77 -10.40 4.52 6.01
CA ASP A 77 -11.58 5.18 6.55
C ASP A 77 -11.18 6.33 7.48
N ALA A 78 -10.23 6.09 8.40
CA ALA A 78 -9.70 7.12 9.30
C ALA A 78 -9.04 8.30 8.54
N LEU A 79 -8.35 8.02 7.42
CA LEU A 79 -7.76 9.07 6.58
C LEU A 79 -8.84 9.90 5.88
N ALA A 80 -9.90 9.27 5.38
CA ALA A 80 -11.03 9.97 4.77
C ALA A 80 -11.77 10.85 5.79
N GLU A 81 -12.01 10.32 7.00
CA GLU A 81 -12.60 11.09 8.12
C GLU A 81 -11.73 12.27 8.54
N ALA A 82 -10.40 12.15 8.43
CA ALA A 82 -9.45 13.22 8.69
C ALA A 82 -9.26 14.21 7.52
N GLY A 83 -10.11 14.14 6.49
CA GLY A 83 -10.15 15.11 5.40
C GLY A 83 -9.24 14.81 4.21
N ALA A 84 -8.77 13.57 4.04
CA ALA A 84 -8.10 13.16 2.81
C ALA A 84 -9.05 13.26 1.60
N VAL A 85 -8.53 13.73 0.46
CA VAL A 85 -9.30 13.92 -0.79
C VAL A 85 -9.60 12.57 -1.45
N GLU A 86 -8.58 11.70 -1.51
CA GLU A 86 -8.68 10.33 -2.02
C GLU A 86 -7.72 9.44 -1.25
N VAL A 87 -8.06 8.17 -1.09
CA VAL A 87 -7.18 7.17 -0.48
C VAL A 87 -6.91 6.04 -1.46
N TYR A 88 -5.64 5.85 -1.77
CA TYR A 88 -5.13 4.71 -2.52
C TYR A 88 -4.40 3.78 -1.56
N ALA A 89 -4.40 2.48 -1.87
CA ALA A 89 -3.62 1.49 -1.15
C ALA A 89 -2.76 0.68 -2.12
N SER A 90 -1.64 0.16 -1.64
CA SER A 90 -0.80 -0.75 -2.42
C SER A 90 -0.16 -1.83 -1.57
N CYS A 91 0.02 -3.02 -2.14
CA CYS A 91 0.84 -4.07 -1.56
C CYS A 91 1.53 -4.94 -2.60
N THR A 92 2.62 -5.59 -2.19
CA THR A 92 3.33 -6.57 -3.02
C THR A 92 2.57 -7.89 -3.07
N HIS A 93 2.01 -8.34 -1.94
CA HIS A 93 1.42 -9.66 -1.79
C HIS A 93 -0.08 -9.59 -1.43
N PRO A 94 -0.98 -9.85 -2.40
CA PRO A 94 -2.42 -9.83 -2.16
C PRO A 94 -2.91 -11.18 -1.62
N VAL A 95 -2.71 -11.44 -0.32
CA VAL A 95 -3.23 -12.67 0.31
C VAL A 95 -4.76 -12.67 0.31
N LEU A 96 -5.37 -11.53 0.63
CA LEU A 96 -6.81 -11.25 0.51
C LEU A 96 -7.70 -12.39 1.08
N SER A 97 -7.38 -12.90 2.27
CA SER A 97 -8.12 -14.01 2.87
C SER A 97 -9.39 -13.55 3.59
N GLY A 98 -10.29 -14.51 3.86
CA GLY A 98 -11.50 -14.29 4.65
C GLY A 98 -12.33 -13.09 4.16
N PRO A 99 -12.58 -12.08 5.03
CA PRO A 99 -13.47 -10.95 4.72
C PRO A 99 -12.83 -9.87 3.84
N ALA A 100 -11.62 -10.08 3.30
CA ALA A 100 -10.85 -9.05 2.62
C ALA A 100 -11.63 -8.34 1.50
N MET A 101 -12.33 -9.10 0.65
CA MET A 101 -13.07 -8.54 -0.48
C MET A 101 -14.20 -7.62 -0.02
N ASP A 102 -14.97 -8.05 0.99
CA ASP A 102 -16.05 -7.25 1.58
C ASP A 102 -15.51 -5.98 2.25
N ASN A 103 -14.40 -6.09 2.96
CA ASN A 103 -13.73 -4.96 3.60
C ASN A 103 -13.28 -3.92 2.57
N ILE A 104 -12.58 -4.36 1.51
CA ILE A 104 -12.11 -3.48 0.44
C ILE A 104 -13.29 -2.78 -0.26
N GLN A 105 -14.34 -3.54 -0.58
CA GLN A 105 -15.53 -3.01 -1.26
C GLN A 105 -16.18 -1.89 -0.45
N LYS A 106 -16.31 -2.05 0.87
CA LYS A 106 -16.98 -1.11 1.78
C LYS A 106 -16.11 0.05 2.26
N SER A 107 -14.78 -0.09 2.18
CA SER A 107 -13.84 0.93 2.65
C SER A 107 -13.79 2.20 1.77
N ALA A 108 -13.16 3.25 2.30
CA ALA A 108 -12.82 4.48 1.60
C ALA A 108 -11.70 4.33 0.55
N ILE A 109 -11.12 3.14 0.36
CA ILE A 109 -10.10 2.91 -0.67
C ILE A 109 -10.72 3.13 -2.05
N LYS A 110 -10.15 4.06 -2.82
CA LYS A 110 -10.51 4.32 -4.21
C LYS A 110 -9.96 3.26 -5.16
N LYS A 111 -8.67 2.92 -5.00
CA LYS A 111 -8.02 1.84 -5.74
C LYS A 111 -6.94 1.17 -4.88
N LEU A 112 -6.92 -0.15 -4.91
CA LEU A 112 -5.92 -1.03 -4.30
C LEU A 112 -5.04 -1.60 -5.43
N VAL A 113 -3.79 -1.18 -5.49
CA VAL A 113 -2.80 -1.66 -6.47
C VAL A 113 -2.00 -2.81 -5.87
N VAL A 114 -2.04 -3.97 -6.51
CA VAL A 114 -1.37 -5.19 -6.05
C VAL A 114 -0.47 -5.77 -7.13
N LEU A 115 0.47 -6.65 -6.76
CA LEU A 115 1.23 -7.42 -7.74
C LEU A 115 0.64 -8.82 -7.93
N ASP A 116 0.93 -9.45 -9.06
CA ASP A 116 0.57 -10.85 -9.36
C ASP A 116 1.48 -11.89 -8.66
N THR A 117 2.03 -11.56 -7.48
CA THR A 117 2.85 -12.49 -6.69
C THR A 117 2.04 -13.62 -6.06
N ILE A 118 0.72 -13.43 -5.93
CA ILE A 118 -0.26 -14.42 -5.52
C ILE A 118 -1.35 -14.43 -6.58
N PHE A 119 -1.73 -15.62 -7.03
CA PHE A 119 -2.81 -15.79 -7.98
C PHE A 119 -4.13 -15.27 -7.40
N LEU A 120 -4.77 -14.37 -8.14
CA LEU A 120 -6.13 -13.91 -7.85
C LEU A 120 -7.06 -14.41 -8.96
N PRO A 121 -8.12 -15.16 -8.63
CA PRO A 121 -9.16 -15.50 -9.61
C PRO A 121 -9.89 -14.23 -10.08
N GLU A 122 -10.49 -14.29 -11.27
CA GLU A 122 -11.12 -13.14 -11.94
C GLU A 122 -12.23 -12.50 -11.09
N ASP A 123 -12.98 -13.30 -10.33
CA ASP A 123 -14.05 -12.82 -9.43
C ASP A 123 -13.53 -11.96 -8.26
N ARG A 124 -12.23 -12.03 -7.96
CA ARG A 124 -11.57 -11.16 -6.98
C ARG A 124 -11.00 -9.89 -7.59
N LEU A 125 -10.96 -9.75 -8.91
CA LEU A 125 -10.51 -8.54 -9.60
C LEU A 125 -11.65 -7.53 -9.74
N ILE A 126 -12.21 -7.12 -8.60
CA ILE A 126 -13.26 -6.10 -8.52
C ILE A 126 -12.75 -4.72 -9.01
N ASP A 127 -13.66 -3.80 -9.30
CA ASP A 127 -13.33 -2.45 -9.82
C ASP A 127 -12.31 -1.67 -8.95
N LYS A 128 -12.28 -1.93 -7.64
CA LYS A 128 -11.32 -1.30 -6.72
C LYS A 128 -9.93 -1.90 -6.79
N ILE A 129 -9.70 -3.05 -7.42
CA ILE A 129 -8.39 -3.71 -7.48
C ILE A 129 -7.73 -3.47 -8.84
N GLU A 130 -6.44 -3.16 -8.83
CA GLU A 130 -5.56 -3.14 -10.01
C GLU A 130 -4.43 -4.12 -9.76
N GLN A 131 -4.22 -5.06 -10.67
CA GLN A 131 -3.11 -5.99 -10.58
C GLN A 131 -2.03 -5.64 -11.61
N ILE A 132 -0.77 -5.53 -11.14
CA ILE A 132 0.40 -5.25 -11.98
C ILE A 132 1.26 -6.50 -12.04
N SER A 133 1.66 -6.90 -13.25
CA SER A 133 2.51 -8.08 -13.41
C SER A 133 3.97 -7.83 -13.07
N ILE A 134 4.58 -8.75 -12.31
CA ILE A 134 6.03 -8.80 -12.05
C ILE A 134 6.78 -9.77 -12.96
N ALA A 135 6.10 -10.39 -13.94
CA ALA A 135 6.70 -11.39 -14.82
C ALA A 135 7.98 -10.89 -15.50
N LYS A 136 8.00 -9.63 -15.97
CA LYS A 136 9.19 -9.03 -16.59
C LYS A 136 10.36 -8.88 -15.62
N LEU A 137 10.08 -8.50 -14.37
CA LEU A 137 11.10 -8.36 -13.32
C LEU A 137 11.72 -9.72 -12.98
N LEU A 138 10.88 -10.75 -12.81
CA LEU A 138 11.34 -12.11 -12.54
C LEU A 138 12.10 -12.72 -13.72
N ALA A 139 11.62 -12.52 -14.96
CA ALA A 139 12.29 -12.98 -16.16
C ALA A 139 13.71 -12.39 -16.26
N GLU A 140 13.86 -11.08 -16.08
CA GLU A 140 15.18 -10.43 -16.11
C GLU A 140 16.08 -10.92 -14.97
N ALA A 141 15.53 -11.17 -13.77
CA ALA A 141 16.28 -11.76 -12.67
C ALA A 141 16.82 -13.16 -13.02
N ILE A 142 15.97 -14.02 -13.61
CA ILE A 142 16.36 -15.37 -14.05
C ILE A 142 17.47 -15.30 -15.10
N ILE A 143 17.32 -14.44 -16.12
CA ILE A 143 18.34 -14.29 -17.18
C ILE A 143 19.66 -13.82 -16.56
N ARG A 144 19.65 -12.82 -15.68
CA ARG A 144 20.86 -12.32 -15.01
C ARG A 144 21.55 -13.40 -14.18
N ILE A 145 20.79 -14.20 -13.44
CA ILE A 145 21.34 -15.32 -12.66
C ILE A 145 22.00 -16.34 -13.59
N HIS A 146 21.30 -16.74 -14.66
CA HIS A 146 21.80 -17.70 -15.64
C HIS A 146 23.10 -17.22 -16.32
N GLU A 147 23.14 -15.95 -16.69
CA GLU A 147 24.27 -15.32 -17.38
C GLU A 147 25.34 -14.76 -16.41
N LYS A 148 25.20 -14.99 -15.10
CA LYS A 148 26.11 -14.49 -14.05
C LYS A 148 26.30 -12.97 -14.07
N ARG A 149 25.26 -12.22 -14.46
CA ARG A 149 25.22 -10.76 -14.43
C ARG A 149 24.74 -10.26 -13.05
N PRO A 150 25.18 -9.07 -12.60
CA PRO A 150 24.71 -8.51 -11.33
C PRO A 150 23.20 -8.28 -11.31
N LEU A 151 22.55 -8.56 -10.17
CA LEU A 151 21.14 -8.24 -9.92
C LEU A 151 20.93 -6.79 -9.47
N SER A 152 21.95 -6.10 -8.98
CA SER A 152 21.87 -4.73 -8.46
C SER A 152 21.09 -3.75 -9.35
N PRO A 153 21.25 -3.78 -10.70
CA PRO A 153 20.49 -2.88 -11.59
C PRO A 153 18.96 -3.04 -11.54
N LEU A 154 18.44 -4.18 -11.05
CA LEU A 154 17.00 -4.40 -10.86
C LEU A 154 16.41 -3.60 -9.70
N PHE A 155 17.26 -3.15 -8.78
CA PHE A 155 16.88 -2.39 -7.59
C PHE A 155 17.12 -0.89 -7.75
N GLU A 156 17.70 -0.47 -8.89
CA GLU A 156 17.91 0.94 -9.21
C GLU A 156 16.61 1.57 -9.72
N ILE A 157 16.17 2.60 -9.01
CA ILE A 157 14.97 3.35 -9.36
C ILE A 157 15.35 4.40 -10.41
N GLY A 158 15.08 4.13 -11.71
CA GLY A 158 15.37 5.08 -12.80
C GLY A 158 15.52 4.51 -14.20
N ASN A 159 15.62 3.19 -14.38
CA ASN A 159 15.82 2.57 -15.70
C ASN A 159 14.54 2.27 -16.49
N ALA A 160 13.38 2.77 -16.04
CA ALA A 160 12.11 2.67 -16.78
C ALA A 160 12.04 3.69 -17.94
N LYS A 161 13.02 3.65 -18.85
CA LYS A 161 12.97 3.91 -20.31
C LYS A 161 14.36 4.26 -20.86
N LYS A 162 14.94 3.32 -21.60
CA LYS A 162 15.53 3.55 -22.93
C LYS A 162 15.14 2.36 -23.80
N SER A 163 13.88 2.34 -24.21
CA SER A 163 13.36 1.51 -25.31
C SER A 163 12.16 2.21 -25.90
#